data_AF-A0A3G3IH27-F1
#
_entry.id   AF-A0A3G3IH27-F1
#
_cell.length_a   1.000
_cell.length_b   1.000
_cell.length_c   1.000
_cell.angle_alpha   90.00
_cell.angle_beta   90.00
_cell.angle_gamma   90.00
#
_symmetry.space_group_name_H-M   'P 1'
#
loop_
_entity.id
_entity.type
_entity.pdbx_description
1 polymer ?
#
loop_
_entity_poly.entity_id
_entity_poly.type
_entity_poly.pdbx_seq_one_letter_code
_entity_poly.pdbx_strand_id
1 'polypeptide(L)'
;MGTEAVKKLLSTFLKERGLELSEEKTLITHIDDGFDFLGWNFRKHRNQGRRILIIRSSNKSLQSMKASIKETVLVKGKAKGQDELIRELNPKIRGWCNYHKSAMSSRTFCYLDSRLFQTLYRWGLRKHRKKGKRWVKDRYWHQRGSRKWTFCSDKEELFGPMDVKIKHHVKVIGTKNPYIDTEYFHDKQNNRKYERGYIGIRVSLCKSPGNNGLSLA
;
A
#
# COMPACT_ATOMS: atom_id res chain seq x y z
N MET A 1 -2.32 -36.52 -0.04
CA MET A 1 -3.27 -36.21 1.06
C MET A 1 -4.26 -35.17 0.56
N GLY A 2 -5.57 -35.42 0.72
CA GLY A 2 -6.61 -34.45 0.38
C GLY A 2 -6.70 -33.31 1.40
N THR A 3 -7.31 -32.18 1.03
CA THR A 3 -7.45 -30.99 1.88
C THR A 3 -8.19 -31.27 3.20
N GLU A 4 -9.20 -32.14 3.16
CA GLU A 4 -9.94 -32.57 4.36
C GLU A 4 -9.08 -33.37 5.34
N ALA A 5 -8.19 -34.22 4.83
CA ALA A 5 -7.27 -34.97 5.68
C ALA A 5 -6.29 -34.02 6.40
N VAL A 6 -5.85 -32.95 5.73
CA VAL A 6 -5.02 -31.91 6.34
C VAL A 6 -5.79 -31.13 7.40
N LYS A 7 -7.07 -30.78 7.16
CA LYS A 7 -7.93 -30.13 8.16
C LYS A 7 -8.04 -30.98 9.43
N LYS A 8 -8.27 -32.29 9.29
CA LYS A 8 -8.37 -33.22 10.42
C LYS A 8 -7.06 -33.32 11.20
N LEU A 9 -5.93 -33.46 10.50
CA LEU A 9 -4.61 -33.54 11.12
C LEU A 9 -4.27 -32.27 11.90
N LEU A 10 -4.56 -31.09 11.33
CA LEU A 10 -4.38 -29.81 12.02
C LEU A 10 -5.28 -29.68 13.25
N SER A 11 -6.52 -30.16 13.16
CA SER A 11 -7.45 -30.15 14.30
C SER A 11 -6.91 -30.97 15.47
N THR A 12 -6.43 -32.19 15.21
CA THR A 12 -5.79 -33.03 16.25
C THR A 12 -4.56 -32.34 16.85
N PHE A 13 -3.69 -31.78 16.01
CA PHE A 13 -2.46 -31.09 16.46
C PHE A 13 -2.74 -29.85 17.34
N LEU A 14 -3.78 -29.08 17.00
CA LEU A 14 -4.18 -27.89 17.77
C LEU A 14 -4.87 -28.26 19.08
N LYS A 15 -5.66 -29.34 19.09
CA LYS A 15 -6.40 -29.80 20.27
C LYS A 15 -5.50 -30.15 21.45
N GLU A 16 -4.36 -30.79 21.19
CA GLU A 16 -3.34 -31.06 22.22
C GLU A 16 -2.82 -29.78 22.91
N ARG A 17 -2.94 -28.63 22.25
CA ARG A 17 -2.49 -27.30 22.73
C ARG A 17 -3.64 -26.45 23.24
N GLY A 18 -4.84 -27.01 23.37
CA GLY A 18 -6.04 -26.30 23.82
C GLY A 18 -6.59 -25.30 22.80
N LEU A 19 -6.29 -25.47 21.51
CA LEU A 19 -6.79 -24.63 20.42
C LEU A 19 -7.74 -25.42 19.52
N GLU A 20 -8.79 -24.76 19.05
CA GLU A 20 -9.76 -25.34 18.12
C GLU A 20 -9.96 -24.46 16.89
N LEU A 21 -10.23 -25.09 15.75
CA LEU A 21 -10.54 -24.37 14.52
C LEU A 21 -11.99 -23.86 14.57
N SER A 22 -12.17 -22.57 14.29
CA SER A 22 -13.51 -22.00 14.13
C SER A 22 -14.10 -22.47 12.79
N GLU A 23 -15.21 -23.21 12.83
CA GLU A 23 -15.91 -23.69 11.63
C GLU A 23 -16.41 -22.53 10.75
N GLU A 24 -16.82 -21.40 11.36
CA GLU A 24 -17.23 -20.20 10.63
C GLU A 24 -16.10 -19.58 9.80
N LYS A 25 -14.87 -19.58 10.34
CA LYS A 25 -13.70 -18.95 9.71
C LYS A 25 -12.94 -19.89 8.77
N THR A 26 -13.14 -21.19 8.90
CA THR A 26 -12.39 -22.21 8.16
C THR A 26 -13.11 -22.51 6.85
N LEU A 27 -12.49 -22.16 5.74
CA LEU A 27 -13.03 -22.38 4.40
C LEU A 27 -12.01 -23.11 3.52
N ILE A 28 -12.42 -24.25 2.96
CA ILE A 28 -11.69 -24.93 1.89
C ILE A 28 -12.31 -24.45 0.58
N THR A 29 -11.51 -23.81 -0.27
CA THR A 29 -11.97 -23.26 -1.55
C THR A 29 -10.96 -23.50 -2.65
N HIS A 30 -11.42 -23.51 -3.90
CA HIS A 30 -10.56 -23.67 -5.05
C HIS A 30 -9.92 -22.33 -5.43
N ILE A 31 -8.72 -22.36 -6.00
CA ILE A 31 -7.95 -21.14 -6.33
C ILE A 31 -8.63 -20.27 -7.42
N ASP A 32 -9.55 -20.86 -8.19
CA ASP A 32 -10.32 -20.13 -9.21
C ASP A 32 -11.46 -19.29 -8.61
N ASP A 33 -11.98 -19.69 -7.45
CA ASP A 33 -12.93 -18.89 -6.66
C ASP A 33 -12.18 -17.80 -5.89
N GLY A 34 -11.03 -18.19 -5.37
CA GLY A 34 -10.09 -17.34 -4.67
C GLY A 34 -10.41 -17.16 -3.20
N PHE A 35 -9.47 -16.59 -2.46
CA PHE A 35 -9.62 -16.37 -1.02
C PHE A 35 -8.90 -15.11 -0.56
N ASP A 36 -9.33 -14.58 0.57
CA ASP A 36 -8.73 -13.42 1.21
C ASP A 36 -7.72 -13.86 2.29
N PHE A 37 -6.50 -13.32 2.25
CA PHE A 37 -5.47 -13.55 3.26
C PHE A 37 -4.63 -12.29 3.47
N LEU A 38 -4.46 -11.86 4.72
CA LEU A 38 -3.71 -10.66 5.11
C LEU A 38 -4.10 -9.38 4.33
N GLY A 39 -5.39 -9.23 4.00
CA GLY A 39 -5.88 -8.07 3.24
C GLY A 39 -5.59 -8.12 1.75
N TRP A 40 -5.11 -9.24 1.22
CA TRP A 40 -5.03 -9.52 -0.21
C TRP A 40 -6.04 -10.58 -0.62
N ASN A 41 -6.49 -10.50 -1.87
CA ASN A 41 -7.30 -11.52 -2.52
C ASN A 41 -6.42 -12.28 -3.53
N PHE A 42 -6.41 -13.59 -3.41
CA PHE A 42 -5.67 -14.51 -4.27
C PHE A 42 -6.66 -15.23 -5.17
N ARG A 43 -6.57 -15.00 -6.48
CA ARG A 43 -7.44 -15.68 -7.44
C ARG A 43 -6.71 -15.99 -8.74
N LYS A 44 -6.88 -17.22 -9.24
CA LYS A 44 -6.33 -17.65 -10.52
C LYS A 44 -7.36 -17.40 -11.62
N HIS A 45 -6.91 -16.78 -12.70
CA HIS A 45 -7.74 -16.45 -13.85
C HIS A 45 -7.19 -17.14 -15.09
N ARG A 46 -8.08 -17.52 -16.02
CA ARG A 46 -7.68 -17.92 -17.37
C ARG A 46 -7.59 -16.67 -18.23
N ASN A 47 -6.43 -16.46 -18.86
CA ASN A 47 -6.18 -15.37 -19.80
C ASN A 47 -5.40 -15.93 -20.99
N GLN A 48 -5.96 -15.84 -22.20
CA GLN A 48 -5.34 -16.31 -23.45
C GLN A 48 -4.76 -17.73 -23.33
N GLY A 49 -5.55 -18.68 -22.84
CA GLY A 49 -5.13 -20.08 -22.64
C GLY A 49 -4.19 -20.34 -21.46
N ARG A 50 -3.60 -19.29 -20.85
CA ARG A 50 -2.71 -19.40 -19.69
C ARG A 50 -3.46 -19.15 -18.38
N ARG A 51 -3.09 -19.87 -17.32
CA ARG A 51 -3.64 -19.64 -15.97
C ARG A 51 -2.72 -18.73 -15.17
N ILE A 52 -3.16 -17.52 -14.87
CA ILE A 52 -2.38 -16.50 -14.18
C ILE A 52 -2.96 -16.25 -12.78
N LEU A 53 -2.11 -16.31 -11.75
CA LEU A 53 -2.48 -15.90 -10.40
C LEU A 53 -2.45 -14.37 -10.33
N ILE A 54 -3.57 -13.75 -9.98
CA ILE A 54 -3.64 -12.31 -9.75
C ILE A 54 -3.86 -12.07 -8.27
N ILE A 55 -2.96 -11.31 -7.67
CA ILE A 55 -3.02 -10.90 -6.27
C ILE A 55 -3.43 -9.43 -6.24
N ARG A 56 -4.55 -9.13 -5.59
CA ARG A 56 -5.09 -7.76 -5.44
C ARG A 56 -5.29 -7.44 -3.96
N SER A 57 -5.45 -6.16 -3.62
CA SER A 57 -6.02 -5.80 -2.32
C SER A 57 -7.42 -6.42 -2.20
N SER A 58 -7.74 -7.00 -1.05
CA SER A 58 -9.08 -7.52 -0.81
C SER A 58 -10.10 -6.38 -0.80
N ASN A 59 -11.35 -6.71 -1.17
CA ASN A 59 -12.44 -5.74 -1.12
C ASN A 59 -12.63 -5.20 0.29
N LYS A 60 -12.48 -6.07 1.31
CA LYS A 60 -12.56 -5.68 2.73
C LYS A 60 -11.51 -4.62 3.10
N SER A 61 -10.25 -4.81 2.70
CA SER A 61 -9.18 -3.82 2.96
C SER A 61 -9.48 -2.48 2.27
N LEU A 62 -9.91 -2.51 1.01
CA LEU A 62 -10.24 -1.30 0.26
C LEU A 62 -11.42 -0.55 0.87
N GLN A 63 -12.48 -1.24 1.30
CA GLN A 63 -13.63 -0.59 1.94
C GLN A 63 -13.25 -0.01 3.31
N SER A 64 -12.42 -0.71 4.08
CA SER A 64 -11.88 -0.18 5.35
C SER A 64 -11.10 1.11 5.14
N MET A 65 -10.20 1.15 4.15
CA MET A 65 -9.46 2.37 3.82
C MET A 65 -10.39 3.51 3.37
N LYS A 66 -11.40 3.21 2.54
CA LYS A 66 -12.41 4.20 2.14
C LYS A 66 -13.22 4.73 3.31
N ALA A 67 -13.59 3.87 4.25
CA ALA A 67 -14.29 4.26 5.46
C ALA A 67 -13.41 5.20 6.31
N SER A 68 -12.14 4.85 6.50
CA SER A 68 -11.16 5.67 7.22
C SER A 68 -10.98 7.06 6.58
N ILE A 69 -10.91 7.16 5.25
CA ILE A 69 -10.85 8.45 4.54
C ILE A 69 -12.13 9.24 4.77
N LYS A 70 -13.31 8.62 4.60
CA LYS A 70 -14.60 9.29 4.81
C LYS A 70 -14.74 9.79 6.23
N GLU A 71 -14.34 9.01 7.23
CA GLU A 71 -14.39 9.39 8.63
C GLU A 71 -13.47 10.58 8.90
N THR A 72 -12.22 10.50 8.42
CA THR A 72 -11.23 11.57 8.58
C THR A 72 -11.72 12.88 7.96
N VAL A 73 -12.27 12.84 6.74
CA VAL A 73 -12.63 14.05 5.97
C VAL A 73 -14.02 14.58 6.30
N LEU A 74 -15.04 13.71 6.34
CA LEU A 74 -16.44 14.13 6.40
C LEU A 74 -17.05 14.06 7.80
N VAL A 75 -16.44 13.31 8.73
CA VAL A 75 -16.93 13.20 10.12
C VAL A 75 -16.09 14.06 11.04
N LYS A 76 -14.80 13.75 11.18
CA LYS A 76 -13.86 14.47 12.05
C LYS A 76 -13.33 15.76 11.41
N GLY A 77 -13.24 15.77 10.09
CA GLY A 77 -12.62 16.84 9.30
C GLY A 77 -13.51 18.02 8.91
N LYS A 78 -14.76 18.08 9.39
CA LYS A 78 -15.75 19.06 8.93
C LYS A 78 -15.28 20.51 9.06
N ALA A 79 -14.68 20.85 10.21
CA ALA A 79 -14.18 22.20 10.48
C ALA A 79 -12.71 22.41 10.06
N LYS A 80 -11.94 21.32 9.92
CA LYS A 80 -10.47 21.33 9.75
C LYS A 80 -9.99 22.16 8.56
N GLY A 81 -8.77 22.67 8.66
CA GLY A 81 -8.10 23.35 7.54
C GLY A 81 -7.69 22.38 6.42
N GLN A 82 -7.34 22.92 5.26
CA GLN A 82 -6.79 22.11 4.16
C GLN A 82 -5.50 21.40 4.59
N ASP A 83 -4.54 22.14 5.15
CA ASP A 83 -3.23 21.62 5.57
C ASP A 83 -3.36 20.54 6.66
N GLU A 84 -4.31 20.72 7.57
CA GLU A 84 -4.58 19.76 8.63
C GLU A 84 -5.14 18.44 8.07
N LEU A 85 -6.06 18.51 7.11
CA LEU A 85 -6.55 17.32 6.42
C LEU A 85 -5.44 16.60 5.67
N ILE A 86 -4.56 17.34 4.99
CA ILE A 86 -3.44 16.75 4.25
C ILE A 86 -2.49 16.02 5.21
N ARG A 87 -2.12 16.66 6.32
CA ARG A 87 -1.24 16.05 7.34
C ARG A 87 -1.81 14.78 7.95
N GLU A 88 -3.13 14.68 8.13
CA GLU A 88 -3.77 13.46 8.65
C GLU A 88 -3.96 12.36 7.61
N LEU A 89 -4.22 12.73 6.36
CA LEU A 89 -4.49 11.78 5.28
C LEU A 89 -3.19 11.15 4.74
N ASN A 90 -2.14 11.95 4.59
CA ASN A 90 -0.86 11.52 4.01
C ASN A 90 -0.29 10.24 4.66
N PRO A 91 -0.10 10.15 5.99
CA PRO A 91 0.46 8.95 6.61
C PRO A 91 -0.44 7.72 6.42
N LYS A 92 -1.76 7.88 6.52
CA LYS A 92 -2.73 6.78 6.33
C LYS A 92 -2.68 6.22 4.92
N ILE A 93 -2.75 7.10 3.92
CA ILE A 93 -2.74 6.71 2.51
C ILE A 93 -1.38 6.12 2.14
N ARG A 94 -0.29 6.79 2.52
CA ARG A 94 1.07 6.32 2.23
C ARG A 94 1.34 4.96 2.85
N GLY A 95 0.94 4.75 4.10
CA GLY A 95 1.08 3.45 4.77
C GLY A 95 0.31 2.35 4.04
N TRP A 96 -0.96 2.60 3.72
CA TRP A 96 -1.81 1.64 3.02
C TRP A 96 -1.29 1.31 1.61
N CYS A 97 -0.86 2.32 0.85
CA CYS A 97 -0.27 2.10 -0.47
C CYS A 97 1.07 1.35 -0.38
N ASN A 98 1.92 1.67 0.60
CA ASN A 98 3.18 0.95 0.80
C ASN A 98 2.97 -0.53 1.17
N TYR A 99 1.92 -0.84 1.91
CA TYR A 99 1.54 -2.21 2.23
C TYR A 99 1.06 -2.98 1.00
N HIS A 100 0.26 -2.34 0.14
CA HIS A 100 -0.33 -2.99 -1.04
C HIS A 100 0.49 -2.86 -2.34
N LYS A 101 1.59 -2.08 -2.39
CA LYS A 101 2.36 -1.81 -3.62
C LYS A 101 3.00 -3.03 -4.28
N SER A 102 3.14 -4.14 -3.55
CA SER A 102 3.66 -5.39 -4.08
C SER A 102 2.60 -6.24 -4.79
N ALA A 103 1.32 -5.95 -4.57
CA ALA A 103 0.22 -6.56 -5.28
C ALA A 103 -0.02 -5.85 -6.63
N MET A 104 -0.80 -6.47 -7.52
CA MET A 104 -1.21 -5.86 -8.80
C MET A 104 -2.31 -4.80 -8.56
N SER A 105 -1.94 -3.71 -7.88
CA SER A 105 -2.89 -2.75 -7.27
C SER A 105 -3.06 -1.44 -8.03
N SER A 106 -2.55 -1.29 -9.26
CA SER A 106 -2.66 -0.02 -10.04
C SER A 106 -4.10 0.44 -10.16
N ARG A 107 -5.00 -0.47 -10.56
CA ARG A 107 -6.44 -0.18 -10.67
C ARG A 107 -7.07 0.17 -9.32
N THR A 108 -6.63 -0.50 -8.25
CA THR A 108 -7.07 -0.19 -6.89
C THR A 108 -6.64 1.22 -6.47
N PHE A 109 -5.40 1.60 -6.74
CA PHE A 109 -4.87 2.93 -6.41
C PHE A 109 -5.58 4.03 -7.19
N CYS A 110 -5.82 3.82 -8.49
CA CYS A 110 -6.63 4.73 -9.31
C CYS A 110 -8.05 4.89 -8.74
N TYR A 111 -8.70 3.77 -8.35
CA TYR A 111 -10.01 3.82 -7.73
C TYR A 111 -9.99 4.56 -6.39
N LEU A 112 -8.98 4.33 -5.54
CA LEU A 112 -8.84 5.03 -4.27
C LEU A 112 -8.62 6.54 -4.48
N ASP A 113 -7.79 6.94 -5.44
CA ASP A 113 -7.49 8.33 -5.80
C ASP A 113 -8.77 9.06 -6.24
N SER A 114 -9.56 8.44 -7.14
CA SER A 114 -10.86 8.99 -7.56
C SER A 114 -11.83 9.17 -6.37
N ARG A 115 -11.81 8.23 -5.42
CA ARG A 115 -12.69 8.29 -4.25
C ARG A 115 -12.23 9.33 -3.24
N LEU A 116 -10.94 9.50 -3.08
CA LEU A 116 -10.30 10.52 -2.26
C LEU A 116 -10.68 11.91 -2.80
N PHE A 117 -10.52 12.14 -4.11
CA PHE A 117 -10.97 13.36 -4.78
C PHE A 117 -12.45 13.64 -4.52
N GLN A 118 -13.34 12.68 -4.78
CA GLN A 118 -14.78 12.86 -4.55
C GLN A 118 -15.12 13.21 -3.09
N THR A 119 -14.38 12.63 -2.13
CA THR A 119 -14.63 12.84 -0.70
C THR A 119 -14.17 14.24 -0.27
N LEU A 120 -12.98 14.66 -0.71
CA LEU A 120 -12.44 16.00 -0.46
C LEU A 120 -13.26 17.09 -1.17
N TYR A 121 -13.71 16.82 -2.39
CA TYR A 121 -14.57 17.74 -3.14
C TYR A 121 -15.92 17.98 -2.42
N ARG A 122 -16.54 16.92 -1.90
CA ARG A 122 -17.74 17.06 -1.05
C ARG A 122 -17.46 17.86 0.22
N TRP A 123 -16.31 17.68 0.85
CA TRP A 123 -15.91 18.48 2.00
C TRP A 123 -15.79 19.96 1.64
N GLY A 124 -15.11 20.30 0.53
CA GLY A 124 -14.94 21.68 0.07
C GLY A 124 -16.29 22.36 -0.25
N LEU A 125 -17.20 21.64 -0.91
CA LEU A 125 -18.55 22.14 -1.20
C LEU A 125 -19.37 22.39 0.08
N ARG A 126 -19.24 21.52 1.10
CA ARG A 126 -19.91 21.71 2.40
C ARG A 126 -19.32 22.86 3.20
N LYS A 127 -18.00 23.06 3.13
CA LYS A 127 -17.31 24.16 3.81
C LYS A 127 -17.70 25.52 3.21
N HIS A 128 -17.91 25.58 1.90
CA HIS A 128 -18.22 26.81 1.17
C HIS A 128 -19.59 26.79 0.50
N ARG A 129 -20.66 26.65 1.29
CA ARG A 129 -22.05 26.57 0.79
C ARG A 129 -22.48 27.74 -0.10
N LYS A 130 -21.89 28.93 0.08
CA LYS A 130 -22.21 30.15 -0.68
C LYS A 130 -21.34 30.34 -1.93
N LYS A 131 -20.39 29.44 -2.20
CA LYS A 131 -19.47 29.55 -3.35
C LYS A 131 -19.82 28.50 -4.40
N GLY A 132 -19.55 28.84 -5.66
CA GLY A 132 -19.78 27.93 -6.77
C GLY A 132 -18.81 26.75 -6.79
N LYS A 133 -19.22 25.67 -7.48
CA LYS A 133 -18.42 24.45 -7.69
C LYS A 133 -17.03 24.74 -8.26
N ARG A 134 -16.96 25.63 -9.26
CA ARG A 134 -15.70 26.05 -9.90
C ARG A 134 -14.78 26.76 -8.92
N TRP A 135 -15.31 27.66 -8.09
CA TRP A 135 -14.52 28.36 -7.08
C TRP A 135 -13.89 27.39 -6.07
N VAL A 136 -14.65 26.40 -5.57
CA VAL A 136 -14.13 25.39 -4.63
C VAL A 136 -12.99 24.58 -5.27
N LYS A 137 -13.17 24.22 -6.54
CA LYS A 137 -12.19 23.49 -7.33
C LYS A 137 -10.89 24.31 -7.49
N ASP A 138 -11.01 25.55 -7.95
CA ASP A 138 -9.87 26.44 -8.20
C ASP A 138 -9.16 26.88 -6.90
N ARG A 139 -9.87 26.88 -5.75
CA ARG A 139 -9.32 27.26 -4.44
C ARG A 139 -8.40 26.21 -3.82
N TYR A 140 -8.67 24.92 -4.08
CA TYR A 140 -8.06 23.80 -3.35
C TYR A 140 -7.29 22.82 -4.24
N TRP A 141 -7.58 22.79 -5.54
CA TRP A 141 -6.90 21.92 -6.49
C TRP A 141 -6.04 22.75 -7.43
N HIS A 142 -4.74 22.52 -7.36
CA HIS A 142 -3.75 23.23 -8.17
C HIS A 142 -2.94 22.25 -9.02
N GLN A 143 -2.18 22.78 -9.96
CA GLN A 143 -1.19 22.03 -10.69
C GLN A 143 0.13 22.03 -9.90
N ARG A 144 0.72 20.84 -9.71
CA ARG A 144 2.04 20.67 -9.11
C ARG A 144 2.86 19.73 -10.00
N GLY A 145 3.96 20.25 -10.55
CA GLY A 145 4.75 19.56 -11.56
C GLY A 145 3.91 19.15 -12.78
N SER A 146 3.95 17.86 -13.12
CA SER A 146 3.15 17.28 -14.22
C SER A 146 1.70 16.97 -13.83
N ARG A 147 1.37 16.99 -12.53
CA ARG A 147 0.06 16.56 -12.05
C ARG A 147 -0.90 17.74 -11.94
N LYS A 148 -2.00 17.64 -12.66
CA LYS A 148 -3.16 18.55 -12.55
C LYS A 148 -4.12 18.01 -11.49
N TRP A 149 -4.92 18.90 -10.91
CA TRP A 149 -5.92 18.53 -9.91
C TRP A 149 -5.31 17.90 -8.65
N THR A 150 -4.22 18.46 -8.14
CA THR A 150 -3.63 18.05 -6.87
C THR A 150 -4.24 18.86 -5.73
N PHE A 151 -4.79 18.18 -4.73
CA PHE A 151 -5.28 18.85 -3.52
C PHE A 151 -4.08 19.31 -2.68
N CYS A 152 -3.77 20.59 -2.73
CA CYS A 152 -2.57 21.13 -2.09
C CYS A 152 -2.75 22.60 -1.69
N SER A 153 -1.93 23.03 -0.74
CA SER A 153 -1.71 24.42 -0.41
C SER A 153 -0.28 24.81 -0.77
N ASP A 154 0.17 25.96 -0.28
CA ASP A 154 1.57 26.38 -0.40
C ASP A 154 2.51 25.58 0.51
N LYS A 155 1.96 24.96 1.57
CA LYS A 155 2.74 24.23 2.59
C LYS A 155 2.68 22.73 2.42
N GLU A 156 1.51 22.20 2.06
CA GLU A 156 1.22 20.78 2.12
C GLU A 156 0.64 20.28 0.80
N GLU A 157 1.09 19.10 0.38
CA GLU A 157 0.59 18.41 -0.81
C GLU A 157 0.01 17.04 -0.43
N LEU A 158 -1.20 16.76 -0.91
CA LEU A 158 -1.81 15.46 -0.70
C LEU A 158 -1.10 14.39 -1.54
N PHE A 159 -0.66 13.34 -0.87
CA PHE A 159 -0.06 12.18 -1.49
C PHE A 159 -1.06 11.46 -2.40
N GLY A 160 -0.67 11.25 -3.65
CA GLY A 160 -1.43 10.49 -4.61
C GLY A 160 -1.17 8.98 -4.54
N PRO A 161 -2.19 8.15 -4.27
CA PRO A 161 -2.08 6.71 -4.43
C PRO A 161 -1.57 6.27 -5.80
N MET A 162 -1.91 7.01 -6.87
CA MET A 162 -1.54 6.67 -8.24
C MET A 162 -0.04 6.81 -8.51
N ASP A 163 0.66 7.66 -7.76
CA ASP A 163 2.09 7.93 -7.97
C ASP A 163 2.99 6.82 -7.41
N VAL A 164 2.40 5.85 -6.70
CA VAL A 164 3.13 4.74 -6.10
C VAL A 164 3.56 3.75 -7.15
N LYS A 165 4.88 3.70 -7.39
CA LYS A 165 5.50 2.69 -8.23
C LYS A 165 5.22 1.29 -7.68
N ILE A 166 4.55 0.47 -8.47
CA ILE A 166 4.29 -0.94 -8.15
C ILE A 166 5.61 -1.67 -8.21
N LYS A 167 5.89 -2.44 -7.15
CA LYS A 167 7.13 -3.20 -7.04
C LYS A 167 6.83 -4.66 -6.79
N HIS A 168 6.99 -5.47 -7.82
CA HIS A 168 6.80 -6.91 -7.71
C HIS A 168 7.88 -7.55 -6.82
N HIS A 169 7.44 -8.49 -5.99
CA HIS A 169 8.36 -9.25 -5.14
C HIS A 169 9.08 -10.32 -5.95
N VAL A 170 10.41 -10.33 -5.90
CA VAL A 170 11.23 -11.40 -6.48
C VAL A 170 11.27 -12.58 -5.51
N LYS A 171 10.63 -13.70 -5.90
CA LYS A 171 10.55 -14.92 -5.10
C LYS A 171 11.93 -15.42 -4.67
N VAL A 172 12.00 -16.08 -3.52
CA VAL A 172 13.20 -16.83 -3.13
C VAL A 172 13.24 -18.12 -3.95
N ILE A 173 14.43 -18.47 -4.46
CA ILE A 173 14.66 -19.77 -5.08
C ILE A 173 14.43 -20.84 -4.02
N GLY A 174 13.50 -21.76 -4.28
CA GLY A 174 13.06 -22.75 -3.28
C GLY A 174 14.14 -23.73 -2.85
N THR A 175 15.19 -23.91 -3.65
CA THR A 175 16.33 -24.78 -3.34
C THR A 175 17.35 -24.13 -2.39
N LYS A 176 17.24 -22.83 -2.13
CA LYS A 176 18.18 -22.08 -1.29
C LYS A 176 17.77 -22.15 0.18
N ASN A 177 18.67 -22.63 1.03
CA ASN A 177 18.46 -22.76 2.47
C ASN A 177 19.05 -21.53 3.21
N PRO A 178 18.27 -20.82 4.05
CA PRO A 178 18.75 -19.66 4.81
C PRO A 178 19.98 -19.91 5.68
N TYR A 179 20.19 -21.14 6.13
CA TYR A 179 21.27 -21.52 7.04
C TYR A 179 22.51 -22.04 6.31
N ILE A 180 22.40 -22.41 5.04
CA ILE A 180 23.51 -22.97 4.24
C ILE A 180 23.95 -21.95 3.17
N ASP A 181 23.00 -21.40 2.42
CA ASP A 181 23.24 -20.44 1.35
C ASP A 181 23.23 -18.99 1.87
N THR A 182 24.00 -18.71 2.92
CA THR A 182 23.98 -17.42 3.63
C THR A 182 24.25 -16.24 2.70
N GLU A 183 25.22 -16.36 1.79
CA GLU A 183 25.60 -15.33 0.82
C GLU A 183 24.42 -14.86 -0.05
N TYR A 184 23.63 -15.79 -0.58
CA TYR A 184 22.44 -15.46 -1.37
C TYR A 184 21.39 -14.66 -0.57
N PHE A 185 21.21 -14.98 0.71
CA PHE A 185 20.29 -14.23 1.57
C PHE A 185 20.85 -12.87 2.00
N HIS A 186 22.16 -12.77 2.22
CA HIS A 186 22.85 -11.49 2.49
C HIS A 186 22.75 -10.54 1.30
N ASP A 187 23.03 -11.02 0.08
CA ASP A 187 22.89 -10.23 -1.14
C ASP A 187 21.46 -9.77 -1.37
N LYS A 188 20.50 -10.66 -1.14
CA LYS A 188 19.08 -10.33 -1.25
C LYS A 188 18.64 -9.30 -0.20
N GLN A 189 19.20 -9.34 1.01
CA GLN A 189 18.97 -8.32 2.04
C GLN A 189 19.61 -6.98 1.68
N ASN A 190 20.86 -7.00 1.19
CA ASN A 190 21.59 -5.81 0.80
C ASN A 190 20.91 -5.10 -0.38
N ASN A 191 20.52 -5.84 -1.40
CA ASN A 191 19.72 -5.32 -2.52
C ASN A 191 18.41 -4.68 -2.03
N ARG A 192 17.72 -5.29 -1.05
CA ARG A 192 16.53 -4.66 -0.45
C ARG A 192 16.83 -3.37 0.33
N LYS A 193 18.00 -3.25 0.95
CA LYS A 193 18.42 -2.03 1.68
C LYS A 193 18.72 -0.88 0.71
N TYR A 194 19.48 -1.13 -0.36
CA TYR A 194 19.77 -0.13 -1.39
C TYR A 194 18.49 0.37 -2.09
N GLU A 195 17.53 -0.52 -2.33
CA GLU A 195 16.25 -0.16 -2.93
C GLU A 195 15.32 0.64 -1.99
N ARG A 196 15.50 0.57 -0.66
CA ARG A 196 14.74 1.35 0.32
C ARG A 196 15.29 2.78 0.47
N GLY A 197 16.58 3.00 0.21
CA GLY A 197 17.26 4.30 0.34
C GLY A 197 16.78 5.39 -0.65
N TYR A 198 16.05 5.02 -1.70
CA TYR A 198 15.56 5.96 -2.71
C TYR A 198 14.18 6.57 -2.43
N ILE A 199 13.51 6.24 -1.31
CA ILE A 199 12.12 6.70 -1.03
C ILE A 199 12.01 7.57 0.24
N GLY A 200 13.12 7.99 0.86
CA GLY A 200 13.03 8.96 1.95
C GLY A 200 14.38 9.44 2.46
N ILE A 201 14.51 10.77 2.53
CA ILE A 201 15.57 11.55 3.18
C ILE A 201 16.87 11.64 2.36
N ARG A 202 17.05 12.82 1.75
CA ARG A 202 18.35 13.33 1.31
C ARG A 202 19.17 13.62 2.57
N VAL A 203 19.85 12.61 3.10
CA VAL A 203 20.90 12.84 4.12
C VAL A 203 22.12 13.31 3.34
N SER A 204 22.32 14.62 3.31
CA SER A 204 23.56 15.24 2.88
C SER A 204 24.66 14.81 3.85
N LEU A 205 25.38 13.73 3.55
CA LEU A 205 26.65 13.45 4.20
C LEU A 205 27.69 14.38 3.58
N CYS A 206 27.80 15.58 4.14
CA CYS A 206 28.96 16.44 3.94
C CYS A 206 30.16 15.72 4.59
N LYS A 207 30.95 15.01 3.79
CA LYS A 207 32.28 14.58 4.22
C LYS A 207 33.23 15.75 3.95
N SER A 208 33.70 16.38 5.03
CA SER A 208 34.91 17.21 4.98
C SER A 208 36.08 16.30 4.60
N PRO A 209 36.89 16.62 3.58
CA PRO A 209 38.20 16.01 3.41
C PRO A 209 39.21 16.80 4.25
N GLY A 210 39.43 16.32 5.47
CA GLY A 210 40.69 16.53 6.17
C GLY A 210 41.76 15.66 5.52
N ASN A 211 42.70 16.33 4.87
CA ASN A 211 44.13 16.05 4.73
C ASN A 211 44.62 14.58 4.77
N ASN A 212 45.29 14.16 3.70
CA ASN A 212 46.49 13.30 3.76
C ASN A 212 47.24 13.43 2.43
N GLY A 213 48.12 14.42 2.36
CA GLY A 213 49.22 14.41 1.41
C GLY A 213 50.21 13.32 1.80
N LEU A 214 50.35 12.31 0.94
CA LEU A 214 51.51 11.43 0.90
C LEU A 214 51.95 11.31 -0.56
N SER A 215 53.12 11.91 -0.77
CA SER A 215 54.04 11.78 -1.90
C SER A 215 54.11 10.36 -2.48
N LEU A 216 54.07 10.27 -3.82
CA LEU A 216 54.94 9.39 -4.60
C LEU A 216 54.95 9.83 -6.08
N ALA A 217 56.18 9.98 -6.59
CA ALA A 217 56.63 10.45 -7.90
C ALA A 217 56.63 11.97 -8.12
#